data_AF-A0A2S4LA41-F1
#
_entry.id   AF-A0A2S4LA41-F1
#
_cell.length_a   1.000
_cell.length_b   1.000
_cell.length_c   1.000
_cell.angle_alpha   90.00
_cell.angle_beta   90.00
_cell.angle_gamma   90.00
#
_symmetry.space_group_name_H-M   'P 1'
#
loop_
_entity.id
_entity.type
_entity.pdbx_description
1 polymer ?
#
loop_
_entity_poly.entity_id
_entity_poly.type
_entity_poly.pdbx_seq_one_letter_code
_entity_poly.pdbx_strand_id
1 'polypeptide(L)'
;LGSGWSAVFKTSSRTRPFASASTRIEESTTRNTAKSATMRPTQALNGGGAPNWKVGHWLGDWGSFGGSKQKGIVQYGLSANRQNPTAGAVHDAIFNTFRRTKGQIFYWLPPMVAGYYLMNWATDRNHYLNSKEGRAEFADSE
;
A
#
# COMPACT_ATOMS: atom_id res chain seq x y z
N LEU A 1 65.85 -27.64 7.42
CA LEU A 1 66.15 -28.19 6.08
C LEU A 1 65.25 -27.48 5.07
N GLY A 2 65.86 -26.71 4.15
CA GLY A 2 65.29 -26.14 2.91
C GLY A 2 64.38 -24.91 3.09
N SER A 3 64.82 -23.66 2.89
CA SER A 3 65.25 -22.94 1.67
C SER A 3 64.10 -22.64 0.68
N GLY A 4 63.88 -21.35 0.37
CA GLY A 4 63.14 -20.98 -0.86
C GLY A 4 62.46 -19.62 -0.88
N TRP A 5 63.22 -18.54 -0.70
CA TRP A 5 62.83 -17.20 -1.18
C TRP A 5 62.90 -17.17 -2.72
N SER A 6 61.91 -16.55 -3.37
CA SER A 6 62.08 -15.98 -4.71
C SER A 6 61.17 -14.76 -4.89
N ALA A 7 61.81 -13.59 -4.83
CA ALA A 7 61.25 -12.32 -5.25
C ALA A 7 61.38 -12.19 -6.77
N VAL A 8 60.29 -11.85 -7.45
CA VAL A 8 60.30 -11.42 -8.86
C VAL A 8 60.17 -9.90 -8.88
N PHE A 9 61.30 -9.22 -9.09
CA PHE A 9 61.35 -7.80 -9.42
C PHE A 9 61.04 -7.65 -10.93
N LYS A 10 59.97 -6.94 -11.28
CA LYS A 10 59.76 -6.42 -12.63
C LYS A 10 59.89 -4.90 -12.61
N THR A 11 61.02 -4.44 -13.17
CA THR A 11 61.29 -3.06 -13.50
C THR A 11 60.27 -2.51 -14.51
N SER A 12 59.75 -1.32 -14.24
CA SER A 12 59.10 -0.47 -15.24
C SER A 12 59.22 0.97 -14.78
N SER A 13 60.18 1.67 -15.36
CA SER A 13 60.33 3.12 -15.29
C SER A 13 59.16 3.79 -15.99
N ARG A 14 58.42 4.63 -15.26
CA ARG A 14 57.57 5.67 -15.85
C ARG A 14 57.68 6.93 -15.03
N THR A 15 58.46 7.87 -15.56
CA THR A 15 58.54 9.26 -15.12
C THR A 15 57.13 9.87 -15.08
N ARG A 16 56.71 10.33 -13.91
CA ARG A 16 55.50 11.15 -13.74
C ARG A 16 55.93 12.62 -13.68
N PRO A 17 55.43 13.50 -14.56
CA PRO A 17 55.75 14.92 -14.45
C PRO A 17 55.10 15.50 -13.18
N PHE A 18 55.88 16.29 -12.45
CA PHE A 18 55.48 16.99 -11.23
C PHE A 18 54.61 18.20 -11.61
N ALA A 19 53.34 17.95 -11.92
CA ALA A 19 52.35 19.02 -12.04
C ALA A 19 51.89 19.44 -10.63
N SER A 20 52.09 20.72 -10.31
CA SER A 20 51.87 21.33 -9.01
C SER A 20 50.49 21.00 -8.41
N ALA A 21 50.48 20.56 -7.15
CA ALA A 21 49.27 20.17 -6.42
C ALA A 21 48.23 21.31 -6.28
N SER A 22 48.66 22.57 -6.44
CA SER A 22 47.83 23.75 -6.29
C SER A 22 46.72 23.85 -7.35
N THR A 23 47.02 23.53 -8.62
CA THR A 23 46.03 23.65 -9.71
C THR A 23 44.97 22.56 -9.67
N ARG A 24 45.32 21.37 -9.17
CA ARG A 24 44.40 20.25 -9.01
C ARG A 24 43.36 20.49 -7.91
N ILE A 25 43.73 21.21 -6.85
CA ILE A 25 42.82 21.51 -5.74
C ILE A 25 41.80 22.57 -6.16
N GLU A 26 42.20 23.64 -6.84
CA GLU A 26 41.27 24.67 -7.35
C GLU A 26 40.28 24.11 -8.39
N GLU A 27 40.73 23.22 -9.27
CA GLU A 27 39.86 22.54 -10.24
C GLU A 27 38.89 21.55 -9.55
N SER A 28 39.26 20.98 -8.41
CA SER A 28 38.36 20.09 -7.65
C SER A 28 37.24 20.86 -6.96
N THR A 29 37.53 22.04 -6.41
CA THR A 29 36.54 22.86 -5.72
C THR A 29 35.53 23.47 -6.71
N THR A 30 35.99 23.97 -7.84
CA THR A 30 35.13 24.55 -8.88
C THR A 30 34.26 23.49 -9.57
N ARG A 31 34.79 22.28 -9.84
CA ARG A 31 33.99 21.17 -10.37
C ARG A 31 32.89 20.71 -9.43
N ASN A 32 33.16 20.64 -8.13
CA ASN A 32 32.16 20.21 -7.16
C ASN A 32 31.05 21.25 -6.98
N THR A 33 31.40 22.54 -6.96
CA THR A 33 30.42 23.64 -6.90
C THR A 33 29.59 23.74 -8.19
N ALA A 34 30.21 23.61 -9.36
CA ALA A 34 29.50 23.63 -10.65
C ALA A 34 28.58 22.40 -10.84
N LYS A 35 28.98 21.22 -10.34
CA LYS A 35 28.17 19.99 -10.40
C LYS A 35 26.97 20.02 -9.46
N SER A 36 27.01 20.85 -8.42
CA SER A 36 25.88 21.11 -7.51
C SER A 36 25.00 22.29 -7.94
N ALA A 37 25.48 23.18 -8.83
CA ALA A 37 24.76 24.37 -9.29
C ALA A 37 23.82 24.14 -10.48
N THR A 38 23.84 22.96 -11.11
CA THR A 38 22.85 22.60 -12.14
C THR A 38 21.60 22.04 -11.48
N MET A 39 20.45 22.69 -11.73
CA MET A 39 19.15 22.23 -11.27
C MET A 39 18.94 20.80 -11.77
N ARG A 40 18.98 19.84 -10.85
CA ARG A 40 18.64 18.46 -11.18
C ARG A 40 17.16 18.43 -11.54
N PRO A 41 16.76 17.92 -12.72
CA PRO A 41 15.35 17.79 -13.04
C PRO A 41 14.69 16.94 -11.96
N THR A 42 13.55 17.42 -11.44
CA THR A 42 12.77 16.69 -10.44
C THR A 42 12.44 15.32 -11.02
N GLN A 43 12.76 14.25 -10.28
CA GLN A 43 12.46 12.89 -10.69
C GLN A 43 10.98 12.78 -11.07
N ALA A 44 10.69 12.30 -12.28
CA ALA A 44 9.32 12.08 -12.72
C ALA A 44 8.62 11.15 -11.71
N LEU A 45 7.58 11.68 -11.10
CA LEU A 45 6.79 11.13 -9.99
C LEU A 45 5.87 9.99 -10.47
N ASN A 46 6.32 9.22 -11.45
CA ASN A 46 5.54 8.15 -12.06
C ASN A 46 5.69 6.92 -11.16
N GLY A 47 4.56 6.33 -10.77
CA GLY A 47 4.45 5.18 -9.85
C GLY A 47 5.03 3.86 -10.34
N GLY A 48 6.10 3.90 -11.14
CA GLY A 48 6.93 2.76 -11.50
C GLY A 48 8.27 2.88 -10.76
N GLY A 49 8.42 2.15 -9.66
CA GLY A 49 9.65 2.16 -8.87
C GLY A 49 9.44 1.76 -7.42
N ALA A 50 10.53 1.70 -6.66
CA ALA A 50 10.51 1.40 -5.24
C ALA A 50 9.70 2.47 -4.46
N PRO A 51 9.05 2.10 -3.34
CA PRO A 51 8.26 3.01 -2.55
C PRO A 51 9.14 4.14 -2.00
N ASN A 52 8.66 5.37 -2.15
CA ASN A 52 9.35 6.56 -1.69
C ASN A 52 8.45 7.36 -0.75
N TRP A 53 8.71 7.22 0.55
CA TRP A 53 7.97 7.89 1.62
C TRP A 53 8.04 9.42 1.54
N LYS A 54 9.12 9.98 0.97
CA LYS A 54 9.27 11.44 0.81
C LYS A 54 8.32 12.03 -0.24
N VAL A 55 7.76 11.17 -1.08
CA VAL A 55 6.92 11.50 -2.22
C VAL A 55 5.47 11.04 -1.97
N GLY A 56 5.19 10.47 -0.79
CA GLY A 56 3.88 9.87 -0.49
C GLY A 56 3.59 8.59 -1.26
N HIS A 57 4.62 7.97 -1.86
CA HIS A 57 4.52 6.76 -2.65
C HIS A 57 4.77 5.53 -1.76
N TRP A 58 3.68 4.92 -1.28
CA TRP A 58 3.73 3.85 -0.27
C TRP A 58 3.70 2.43 -0.83
N LEU A 59 3.34 2.26 -2.09
CA LEU A 59 3.24 0.96 -2.75
C LEU A 59 4.14 0.98 -3.99
N GLY A 60 5.12 0.08 -4.06
CA GLY A 60 5.93 -0.09 -5.27
C GLY A 60 5.48 -1.27 -6.13
N ASP A 61 6.21 -1.51 -7.21
CA ASP A 61 5.92 -2.57 -8.20
C ASP A 61 6.46 -3.95 -7.75
N TRP A 62 6.25 -4.97 -8.58
CA TRP A 62 6.78 -6.32 -8.39
C TRP A 62 8.28 -6.28 -8.08
N GLY A 63 8.67 -6.97 -6.99
CA GLY A 63 10.05 -6.96 -6.47
C GLY A 63 10.36 -5.80 -5.50
N SER A 64 9.51 -4.79 -5.39
CA SER A 64 9.66 -3.68 -4.45
C SER A 64 8.31 -3.17 -3.91
N PHE A 65 7.46 -4.05 -3.38
CA PHE A 65 6.14 -3.66 -2.88
C PHE A 65 6.14 -2.69 -1.68
N GLY A 66 7.25 -2.57 -0.95
CA GLY A 66 7.34 -1.69 0.23
C GLY A 66 6.87 -2.27 1.56
N GLY A 67 6.53 -3.56 1.59
CA GLY A 67 6.27 -4.28 2.84
C GLY A 67 7.54 -4.57 3.65
N SER A 68 7.36 -5.09 4.87
CA SER A 68 8.45 -5.61 5.69
C SER A 68 9.21 -6.72 4.97
N LYS A 69 10.53 -6.80 5.16
CA LYS A 69 11.35 -7.91 4.64
C LYS A 69 10.86 -9.23 5.22
N GLN A 70 10.41 -10.14 4.36
CA GLN A 70 9.96 -11.49 4.73
C GLN A 70 11.08 -12.50 4.46
N LYS A 71 11.45 -13.31 5.46
CA LYS A 71 12.43 -14.40 5.33
C LYS A 71 11.90 -15.62 6.10
N GLY A 72 12.01 -16.80 5.51
CA GLY A 72 11.67 -18.07 6.18
C GLY A 72 10.20 -18.47 6.15
N ILE A 73 9.35 -17.78 5.38
CA ILE A 73 7.96 -18.20 5.15
C ILE A 73 7.94 -19.03 3.87
N VAL A 74 7.46 -20.27 3.97
CA VAL A 74 7.32 -21.19 2.84
C VAL A 74 5.83 -21.42 2.58
N GLN A 75 5.35 -21.05 1.40
CA GLN A 75 3.97 -21.28 0.98
C GLN A 75 3.90 -22.43 -0.02
N TYR A 76 2.94 -23.32 0.18
CA TYR A 76 2.66 -24.42 -0.74
C TYR A 76 1.35 -24.15 -1.47
N GLY A 77 1.30 -24.52 -2.75
CA GLY A 77 0.10 -24.42 -3.57
C GLY A 77 -0.05 -25.64 -4.46
N LEU A 78 -1.29 -26.08 -4.66
CA LEU A 78 -1.67 -27.11 -5.64
C LEU A 78 -2.16 -26.44 -6.93
N SER A 79 -1.80 -27.00 -8.08
CA SER A 79 -2.34 -26.55 -9.38
C SER A 79 -3.87 -26.64 -9.39
N ALA A 80 -4.54 -25.61 -9.92
CA ALA A 80 -6.00 -25.53 -10.01
C ALA A 80 -6.62 -26.72 -10.78
N ASN A 81 -5.91 -27.24 -11.79
CA ASN A 81 -6.38 -28.37 -12.59
C ASN A 81 -6.43 -29.70 -11.81
N ARG A 82 -5.81 -29.75 -10.63
CA ARG A 82 -5.82 -30.91 -9.73
C ARG A 82 -6.77 -30.75 -8.55
N GLN A 83 -7.47 -29.61 -8.45
CA GLN A 83 -8.44 -29.34 -7.39
C GLN A 83 -9.84 -29.47 -7.96
N ASN A 84 -10.78 -29.99 -7.16
CA ASN A 84 -12.20 -29.90 -7.48
C ASN A 84 -12.71 -28.53 -6.99
N PRO A 85 -13.13 -27.62 -7.89
CA PRO A 85 -13.46 -26.23 -7.54
C PRO A 85 -14.69 -26.10 -6.63
N THR A 86 -15.55 -27.10 -6.56
CA THR A 86 -16.80 -27.07 -5.77
C THR A 86 -16.85 -28.14 -4.68
N ALA A 87 -15.75 -28.88 -4.46
CA ALA A 87 -15.70 -29.86 -3.38
C ALA A 87 -15.96 -29.19 -2.03
N GLY A 88 -16.93 -29.71 -1.28
CA GLY A 88 -17.31 -29.20 0.04
C GLY A 88 -18.02 -27.84 0.04
N ALA A 89 -18.23 -27.20 -1.11
CA ALA A 89 -18.72 -25.83 -1.19
C ALA A 89 -20.07 -25.63 -0.48
N VAL A 90 -21.00 -26.58 -0.58
CA VAL A 90 -22.34 -26.45 0.04
C VAL A 90 -22.25 -26.51 1.56
N HIS A 91 -21.63 -27.56 2.09
CA HIS A 91 -21.45 -27.76 3.53
C HIS A 91 -20.64 -26.60 4.13
N ASP A 92 -19.50 -26.28 3.54
CA ASP A 92 -18.60 -25.27 4.07
C ASP A 92 -19.16 -23.86 3.90
N ALA A 93 -19.85 -23.55 2.79
CA ALA A 93 -20.45 -22.23 2.62
C ALA A 93 -21.55 -21.98 3.65
N ILE A 94 -22.44 -22.95 3.93
CA ILE A 94 -23.55 -22.75 4.87
C ILE A 94 -23.01 -22.46 6.28
N PHE A 95 -22.15 -23.34 6.80
CA PHE A 95 -21.66 -23.19 8.17
C PHE A 95 -20.73 -21.98 8.34
N ASN A 96 -19.89 -21.71 7.34
CA ASN A 96 -18.97 -20.57 7.36
C ASN A 96 -19.73 -19.24 7.23
N THR A 97 -20.77 -19.19 6.39
CA THR A 97 -21.62 -18.00 6.25
C THR A 97 -22.39 -17.73 7.53
N PHE A 98 -23.04 -18.74 8.11
CA PHE A 98 -23.75 -18.57 9.39
C PHE A 98 -22.84 -18.03 10.49
N ARG A 99 -21.65 -18.63 10.67
CA ARG A 99 -20.67 -18.18 11.66
C ARG A 99 -20.21 -16.74 11.45
N ARG A 100 -20.03 -16.31 10.19
CA ARG A 100 -19.65 -14.93 9.85
C ARG A 100 -20.78 -13.93 10.08
N THR A 101 -22.00 -14.28 9.66
CA THR A 101 -23.18 -13.41 9.79
C THR A 101 -23.56 -13.21 11.26
N LYS A 102 -23.41 -14.22 12.13
CA LYS A 102 -23.74 -14.09 13.56
C LYS A 102 -22.93 -12.98 14.25
N GLY A 103 -21.67 -12.80 13.87
CA GLY A 103 -20.80 -11.77 14.46
C GLY A 103 -21.14 -10.37 13.97
N GLN A 104 -21.81 -10.27 12.82
CA GLN A 104 -22.14 -8.99 12.17
C GLN A 104 -23.58 -8.55 12.39
N ILE A 105 -24.47 -9.48 12.73
CA ILE A 105 -25.92 -9.23 12.86
C ILE A 105 -26.21 -8.02 13.76
N PHE A 106 -25.51 -7.88 14.89
CA PHE A 106 -25.75 -6.80 15.84
C PHE A 106 -25.24 -5.43 15.40
N TYR A 107 -24.40 -5.34 14.37
CA TYR A 107 -23.92 -4.05 13.88
C TYR A 107 -24.88 -3.41 12.88
N TRP A 108 -25.48 -4.20 12.00
CA TRP A 108 -26.32 -3.68 10.92
C TRP A 108 -27.83 -3.93 11.14
N LEU A 109 -28.21 -4.97 11.87
CA LEU A 109 -29.62 -5.29 12.10
C LEU A 109 -30.32 -4.21 12.94
N PRO A 110 -29.75 -3.68 14.05
CA PRO A 110 -30.42 -2.65 14.84
C PRO A 110 -30.76 -1.37 14.05
N PRO A 111 -29.85 -0.75 13.27
CA PRO A 111 -30.21 0.43 12.49
C PRO A 111 -31.22 0.11 11.37
N MET A 112 -31.17 -1.08 10.76
CA MET A 112 -32.17 -1.47 9.76
C MET A 112 -33.57 -1.63 10.35
N VAL A 113 -33.67 -2.26 11.52
CA VAL A 113 -34.94 -2.44 12.23
C VAL A 113 -35.49 -1.09 12.70
N ALA A 114 -34.64 -0.24 13.27
CA ALA A 114 -35.04 1.11 13.67
C ALA A 114 -35.53 1.95 12.48
N GLY A 115 -34.82 1.89 11.34
CA GLY A 115 -35.22 2.57 10.11
C GLY A 115 -36.56 2.09 9.57
N TYR A 116 -36.82 0.77 9.61
CA TYR A 116 -38.10 0.20 9.19
C TYR A 116 -39.26 0.70 10.06
N TYR A 117 -39.10 0.69 11.38
CA TYR A 117 -40.12 1.20 12.29
C TYR A 117 -40.35 2.70 12.14
N LEU A 118 -39.27 3.49 11.97
CA LEU A 118 -39.38 4.92 11.76
C LEU A 118 -40.11 5.25 10.44
N MET A 119 -39.82 4.51 9.38
CA MET A 119 -40.49 4.70 8.09
C MET A 119 -41.98 4.37 8.18
N ASN A 120 -42.35 3.22 8.76
CA ASN A 120 -43.75 2.85 8.94
C ASN A 120 -44.51 3.91 9.77
N TRP A 121 -43.92 4.35 10.89
CA TRP A 121 -44.51 5.43 11.70
C TRP A 121 -44.69 6.71 10.89
N ALA A 122 -43.68 7.12 10.10
CA ALA A 122 -43.74 8.33 9.29
C ALA A 122 -44.83 8.22 8.20
N THR A 123 -44.96 7.07 7.54
CA THR A 123 -45.98 6.81 6.52
C THR A 123 -47.38 6.84 7.12
N ASP A 124 -47.61 6.11 8.22
CA ASP A 124 -48.91 6.06 8.89
C ASP A 124 -49.31 7.44 9.42
N ARG A 125 -48.36 8.16 10.02
CA ARG A 125 -48.58 9.54 10.50
C ARG A 125 -48.89 10.49 9.35
N ASN A 126 -48.20 10.37 8.22
CA ASN A 126 -48.47 11.20 7.04
C ASN A 126 -49.86 10.93 6.45
N HIS A 127 -50.26 9.66 6.34
CA HIS A 127 -51.60 9.29 5.87
C HIS A 127 -52.70 9.77 6.81
N TYR A 128 -52.50 9.64 8.12
CA TYR A 128 -53.47 10.10 9.11
C TYR A 128 -53.66 11.62 9.07
N LEU A 129 -52.58 12.41 9.00
CA LEU A 129 -52.67 13.88 8.88
C LEU A 129 -53.38 14.35 7.61
N ASN A 130 -53.25 13.59 6.52
CA ASN A 130 -53.93 13.89 5.25
C ASN A 130 -55.37 13.32 5.17
N SER A 131 -55.78 12.54 6.17
CA SER A 131 -57.14 11.99 6.25
C SER A 131 -58.14 13.02 6.77
N LYS A 132 -59.44 12.75 6.59
CA LYS A 132 -60.52 13.64 7.04
C LYS A 132 -60.56 13.77 8.57
N GLU A 133 -60.33 12.67 9.29
CA GLU A 133 -60.28 12.64 10.75
C GLU A 133 -59.10 13.46 11.28
N GLY A 134 -57.91 13.30 10.68
CA GLY A 134 -56.72 14.07 11.07
C GLY A 134 -56.88 15.58 10.80
N ARG A 135 -57.57 15.97 9.72
CA ARG A 135 -57.91 17.38 9.50
C ARG A 135 -58.90 17.91 10.54
N ALA A 136 -59.89 17.13 10.95
CA ALA A 136 -60.86 17.55 11.95
C ALA A 136 -60.24 17.73 13.35
N GLU A 137 -59.28 16.87 13.72
CA GLU A 137 -58.63 16.90 15.03
C GLU A 137 -57.56 18.00 15.16
N PHE A 138 -56.88 18.36 14.06
CA PHE A 138 -55.88 19.44 14.04
C PHE A 138 -56.43 20.80 13.54
N ALA A 139 -57.67 20.86 13.03
CA ALA A 139 -58.29 22.13 12.61
C ALA A 139 -58.77 23.01 13.77
N ASP A 140 -58.94 22.44 14.96
CA ASP A 140 -59.44 23.16 16.17
C ASP A 140 -58.30 23.61 17.11
N SER A 141 -57.04 23.29 16.76
CA SER A 141 -55.85 23.54 17.57
C SER A 141 -54.99 24.72 17.09
N GLU A 142 -55.57 25.64 16.32
CA GLU A 142 -54.94 26.86 15.82
C GLU A 142 -55.52 28.12 16.49
#